data_AF-A0A419R157-F1
#
_entry.id   AF-A0A419R157-F1
#
_cell.length_a   1.000
_cell.length_b   1.000
_cell.length_c   1.000
_cell.angle_alpha   90.00
_cell.angle_beta   90.00
_cell.angle_gamma   90.00
#
_symmetry.space_group_name_H-M   'P 1'
#
loop_
_entity.id
_entity.type
_entity.pdbx_description
1 polymer ?
#
loop_
_entity_poly.entity_id
_entity_poly.type
_entity_poly.pdbx_seq_one_letter_code
_entity_poly.pdbx_strand_id
1 'polypeptide(L)' 'MTYFTKCKLPSRNYFEALATAEQRALHSFFDQHVIEDDELGYRAVDEGDYNALPPHLAIRVVHTVHGGMLDEF' A
#
# COMPACT_ATOMS: atom_id res chain seq x y z
N MET A 1 -7.31 -31.91 -1.61
CA MET A 1 -7.51 -30.58 -2.22
C MET A 1 -8.44 -29.77 -1.33
N THR A 2 -7.89 -28.85 -0.54
CA THR A 2 -8.66 -27.97 0.34
C THR A 2 -9.14 -26.78 -0.48
N TYR A 3 -10.45 -26.64 -0.68
CA TYR A 3 -11.03 -25.47 -1.33
C TYR A 3 -11.08 -24.35 -0.29
N PHE A 4 -10.20 -23.36 -0.42
CA PHE A 4 -10.35 -22.10 0.30
C PHE A 4 -11.52 -21.35 -0.33
N THR A 5 -12.64 -21.31 0.39
CA THR A 5 -13.74 -20.41 0.05
C THR A 5 -13.21 -18.99 0.14
N LYS A 6 -13.13 -18.31 -1.01
CA LYS A 6 -12.76 -16.90 -1.10
C LYS A 6 -13.83 -16.08 -0.36
N CYS A 7 -13.50 -15.62 0.85
CA CYS A 7 -14.36 -14.70 1.58
C CYS A 7 -14.35 -13.37 0.83
N LYS A 8 -15.49 -13.01 0.22
CA LYS A 8 -15.62 -11.79 -0.57
C LYS A 8 -15.72 -10.60 0.39
N LEU A 9 -14.56 -10.09 0.83
CA LEU A 9 -14.50 -8.82 1.53
C LEU A 9 -14.97 -7.70 0.58
N PRO A 10 -15.60 -6.64 1.09
CA PRO A 10 -15.90 -5.48 0.27
C PRO A 10 -14.59 -4.93 -0.33
N SER A 11 -14.61 -4.64 -1.63
CA SER A 11 -13.47 -4.05 -2.32
C SER A 11 -13.14 -2.69 -1.71
N ARG A 12 -11.89 -2.47 -1.32
CA ARG A 12 -11.43 -1.17 -0.82
C ARG A 12 -11.37 -0.15 -1.94
N ASN A 13 -11.84 1.07 -1.67
CA ASN A 13 -11.80 2.18 -2.63
C ASN A 13 -10.38 2.78 -2.69
N TYR A 14 -9.96 3.23 -3.88
CA TYR A 14 -8.74 3.97 -4.12
C TYR A 14 -8.57 5.16 -3.18
N PHE A 15 -9.61 5.97 -2.96
CA PHE A 15 -9.50 7.17 -2.12
C PHE A 15 -9.26 6.85 -0.64
N GLU A 16 -9.78 5.74 -0.13
CA GLU A 16 -9.51 5.30 1.24
C GLU A 16 -8.06 4.84 1.39
N ALA A 17 -7.55 4.11 0.38
CA ALA A 17 -6.16 3.69 0.34
C ALA A 17 -5.21 4.89 0.23
N LEU A 18 -5.55 5.88 -0.60
CA LEU A 18 -4.76 7.12 -0.74
C LEU A 18 -4.73 7.91 0.56
N ALA A 19 -5.88 8.16 1.20
CA ALA A 19 -5.93 8.87 2.48
C ALA A 19 -5.08 8.16 3.56
N THR A 20 -5.09 6.81 3.56
CA THR A 20 -4.24 6.03 4.46
C THR A 20 -2.75 6.21 4.15
N ALA A 21 -2.37 6.22 2.86
CA ALA A 21 -1.00 6.44 2.42
C ALA A 21 -0.52 7.86 2.82
N GLU A 22 -1.34 8.89 2.60
CA GLU A 22 -1.03 10.26 3.02
C GLU A 22 -0.85 10.38 4.53
N GLN A 23 -1.74 9.78 5.33
CA GLN A 23 -1.61 9.79 6.79
C GLN A 23 -0.33 9.10 7.28
N ARG A 24 0.06 7.98 6.67
CA ARG A 24 1.28 7.26 7.03
C ARG A 24 2.54 8.00 6.61
N ALA A 25 2.53 8.59 5.41
CA ALA A 25 3.66 9.33 4.87
C ALA A 25 4.07 10.49 5.79
N LEU A 26 3.11 11.18 6.43
CA LEU A 26 3.40 12.25 7.40
C LEU A 26 4.28 11.81 8.58
N HIS A 27 4.34 10.50 8.86
CA HIS A 27 5.02 9.92 10.01
C HIS A 27 6.05 8.87 9.62
N SER A 28 6.45 8.81 8.34
CA SER A 28 7.41 7.85 7.82
C SER A 28 8.48 8.55 6.98
N PHE A 29 9.71 8.04 7.05
CA PHE A 29 10.77 8.36 6.11
C PHE A 29 10.60 7.61 4.78
N PHE A 30 9.78 6.57 4.78
CA PHE A 30 9.58 5.68 3.65
C PHE A 30 8.37 6.09 2.83
N ASP A 31 8.47 5.88 1.52
CA ASP A 31 7.37 6.09 0.60
C ASP A 31 6.20 5.15 0.90
N GLN A 32 5.00 5.65 0.66
CA GLN A 32 3.77 4.90 0.81
C GLN A 32 3.18 4.64 -0.58
N HIS A 33 2.97 3.37 -0.90
CA HIS A 33 2.46 2.96 -2.21
C HIS A 33 1.00 2.53 -2.10
N VAL A 34 0.14 3.10 -2.94
CA VAL A 34 -1.16 2.53 -3.23
C VAL A 34 -0.98 1.47 -4.30
N ILE A 35 -1.33 0.23 -4.00
CA ILE A 35 -1.36 -0.86 -4.96
C ILE A 35 -2.78 -1.27 -5.30
N GLU A 36 -2.99 -1.67 -6.55
CA GLU A 36 -4.22 -2.30 -7.01
C GLU A 36 -4.14 -3.82 -6.78
N ASP A 37 -5.16 -4.36 -6.13
CA ASP A 37 -5.34 -5.79 -5.91
C ASP A 37 -6.61 -6.31 -6.60
N ASP A 38 -6.44 -7.32 -7.45
CA ASP A 38 -7.51 -7.91 -8.26
C ASP A 38 -8.64 -8.54 -7.43
N GLU A 39 -8.39 -8.84 -6.15
CA GLU A 39 -9.35 -9.47 -5.25
C GLU A 39 -9.85 -8.52 -4.16
N LEU A 40 -8.97 -7.64 -3.67
CA LEU A 40 -9.20 -6.81 -2.47
C LEU A 40 -9.45 -5.32 -2.79
N GLY A 41 -9.28 -4.89 -4.04
CA GLY A 41 -9.33 -3.47 -4.42
C GLY A 41 -8.01 -2.77 -4.11
N TYR A 42 -8.06 -1.55 -3.58
CA TYR A 42 -6.84 -0.76 -3.34
C TYR A 42 -6.33 -0.87 -1.90
N ARG A 43 -5.01 -0.87 -1.70
CA ARG A 43 -4.41 -0.77 -0.36
C ARG A 43 -3.14 0.06 -0.34
N ALA A 44 -2.92 0.76 0.78
CA ALA A 44 -1.65 1.40 1.10
C ALA A 44 -0.65 0.38 1.65
N VAL A 45 0.58 0.44 1.16
CA VAL A 45 1.73 -0.37 1.56
C VAL A 45 2.86 0.58 1.92
N ASP A 46 3.45 0.40 3.11
CA ASP A 46 4.64 1.13 3.53
C ASP A 46 5.87 0.43 2.94
N GLU A 47 6.75 1.17 2.26
CA GLU A 47 8.01 0.60 1.76
C GLU A 47 8.91 0.09 2.91
N GLY A 48 8.86 0.74 4.08
CA GLY A 48 9.62 0.37 5.27
C GLY A 48 9.27 -1.01 5.83
N ASP A 49 8.05 -1.51 5.56
CA ASP A 49 7.63 -2.85 6.00
C ASP A 49 8.34 -3.99 5.25
N TYR A 50 8.92 -3.70 4.07
CA TYR A 50 9.41 -4.73 3.16
C TYR A 50 10.94 -4.77 3.00
N ASN A 51 11.68 -3.80 3.58
CA ASN A 51 13.10 -3.50 3.29
C ASN A 51 13.40 -3.14 1.81
N ALA A 52 12.78 -3.86 0.87
CA ALA A 52 12.67 -3.54 -0.54
C ALA A 52 11.31 -4.07 -1.02
N LEU A 53 10.50 -3.24 -1.66
CA LEU A 53 9.19 -3.64 -2.14
C LEU A 53 9.33 -4.83 -3.12
N PRO A 54 8.69 -5.99 -2.87
CA PRO A 54 8.79 -7.13 -3.76
C PRO A 54 8.36 -6.77 -5.19
N PRO A 55 9.05 -7.26 -6.25
CA PRO A 55 8.77 -6.86 -7.63
C PRO A 55 7.31 -7.07 -8.06
N HIS A 56 6.66 -8.13 -7.57
CA HIS A 56 5.27 -8.43 -7.87
C HIS A 56 4.27 -7.43 -7.25
N LEU A 57 4.65 -6.70 -6.19
CA LEU A 57 3.87 -5.58 -5.64
C LEU A 57 4.23 -4.27 -6.35
N ALA A 58 5.52 -4.06 -6.67
CA ALA A 58 6.00 -2.87 -7.34
C ALA A 58 5.30 -2.63 -8.69
N ILE A 59 5.06 -3.69 -9.49
CA ILE A 59 4.34 -3.59 -10.77
C ILE A 59 2.86 -3.22 -10.62
N ARG A 60 2.29 -3.32 -9.41
CA ARG A 60 0.87 -3.05 -9.12
C ARG A 60 0.69 -1.67 -8.46
N VAL A 61 1.77 -0.92 -8.27
CA VAL A 61 1.72 0.43 -7.70
C VAL A 61 1.01 1.34 -8.69
N VAL A 62 -0.06 1.97 -8.23
CA VAL A 62 -0.85 2.94 -9.00
C VAL A 62 -0.64 4.37 -8.50
N HIS A 63 -0.15 4.54 -7.27
CA HIS A 63 0.20 5.84 -6.70
C HIS A 63 1.33 5.69 -5.68
N THR A 64 2.26 6.64 -5.64
CA THR A 64 3.27 6.76 -4.58
C THR A 64 3.14 8.09 -3.87
N VAL A 65 2.98 8.07 -2.55
CA VAL A 65 3.04 9.25 -1.67
C VAL A 65 4.41 9.26 -1.02
N HIS A 66 5.16 10.35 -1.20
CA HIS A 66 6.52 10.43 -0.66
C HIS A 66 6.52 10.55 0.86
N GLY A 67 7.47 9.89 1.52
CA GLY A 67 7.70 10.04 2.96
C GLY A 67 7.87 11.52 3.36
N GLY A 68 7.18 11.92 4.42
CA GLY A 68 7.11 13.31 4.88
C GLY A 68 8.05 13.65 6.02
N MET A 69 8.68 12.66 6.67
CA MET A 69 9.72 12.93 7.66
C MET A 69 11.06 13.24 6.96
N LEU A 70 11.65 14.38 7.30
CA LEU A 70 13.00 14.77 6.88
C LEU A 70 14.02 14.20 7.88
N ASP A 71 15.11 13.61 7.40
CA ASP A 71 16.16 13.00 8.24
C ASP A 71 17.18 14.00 8.82
N GLU A 72 16.97 15.30 8.60
CA GLU A 72 17.98 16.33 8.86
C GLU A 72 18.16 16.63 10.36
N PHE A 73 19.07 15.88 11.02
CA PHE A 73 19.76 16.27 12.27
C PHE A 73 21.20 15.72 12.34
#